data_AF-A0A4V1FD44-F1
#
_entry.id   AF-A0A4V1FD44-F1
#
_cell.length_a   1.000
_cell.length_b   1.000
_cell.length_c   1.000
_cell.angle_alpha   90.00
_cell.angle_beta   90.00
_cell.angle_gamma   90.00
#
_symmetry.space_group_name_H-M   'P 1'
#
loop_
_entity.id
_entity.type
_entity.pdbx_description
1 polymer ?
#
loop_
_entity_poly.entity_id
_entity_poly.type
_entity_poly.pdbx_seq_one_letter_code
_entity_poly.pdbx_strand_id
1 'polypeptide(L)'
;MTHQEKMLHLVEVYEQSGQSQRAFCQEQGLKVSQFIYWIHKVRKEKQPASGFMQLSAERAASYLEVIYPNGVQVRVDSRDLALVSRLLHLY
;
A
#
# COMPACT_ATOMS: atom_id res chain seq x y z
N MET A 1 34.34 -6.18 -11.28
CA MET A 1 32.97 -5.62 -11.26
C MET A 1 32.44 -5.50 -12.67
N THR A 2 31.40 -6.25 -12.99
CA THR A 2 30.68 -6.13 -14.26
C THR A 2 29.84 -4.85 -14.30
N HIS A 3 29.47 -4.39 -15.50
CA HIS A 3 28.59 -3.22 -15.63
C HIS A 3 27.23 -3.45 -14.94
N GLN A 4 26.73 -4.69 -14.96
CA GLN A 4 25.49 -5.08 -14.29
C GLN A 4 25.61 -4.96 -12.76
N GLU A 5 26.67 -5.47 -12.15
CA GLU A 5 26.89 -5.35 -10.70
C GLU A 5 26.93 -3.89 -10.25
N LYS A 6 27.59 -3.02 -11.03
CA LYS A 6 27.63 -1.57 -10.73
C LYS A 6 26.23 -0.95 -10.75
N MET A 7 25.41 -1.30 -11.72
CA MET A 7 24.04 -0.77 -11.83
C MET A 7 23.15 -1.27 -10.70
N LEU A 8 23.27 -2.54 -10.31
CA LEU A 8 22.54 -3.11 -9.17
C LEU A 8 22.91 -2.40 -7.86
N HIS A 9 24.20 -2.21 -7.60
CA HIS A 9 24.68 -1.46 -6.43
C HIS A 9 24.15 -0.02 -6.43
N LEU A 10 24.15 0.67 -7.57
CA LEU A 10 23.59 2.03 -7.66
C LEU A 10 22.09 2.08 -7.38
N VAL A 11 21.33 1.07 -7.78
CA VAL A 11 19.90 0.96 -7.44
C VAL A 11 19.70 0.77 -5.93
N GLU A 12 20.53 -0.05 -5.27
CA GLU A 12 20.48 -0.24 -3.82
C GLU A 12 20.81 1.04 -3.05
N VAL A 13 21.88 1.74 -3.45
CA VAL A 13 22.25 3.05 -2.85
C VAL A 13 21.13 4.08 -3.06
N TYR A 14 20.52 4.10 -4.25
CA TYR A 14 19.37 4.96 -4.53
C TYR A 14 18.17 4.65 -3.62
N GLU A 15 17.82 3.37 -3.44
CA GLU A 15 16.71 2.95 -2.55
C GLU A 15 16.93 3.41 -1.10
N GLN A 16 18.18 3.44 -0.63
CA GLN A 16 18.54 3.93 0.70
C GLN A 16 18.61 5.46 0.80
N SER A 17 18.94 6.14 -0.29
CA SER A 17 19.16 7.60 -0.30
C SER A 17 17.89 8.43 -0.07
N GLY A 18 16.71 7.88 -0.40
CA GLY A 18 15.43 8.63 -0.37
C GLY A 18 15.35 9.80 -1.34
N GLN A 19 16.34 9.98 -2.21
CA GLN A 19 16.39 11.07 -3.19
C GLN A 19 15.43 10.82 -4.37
N SER A 20 15.12 11.88 -5.11
CA SER A 20 14.43 11.72 -6.41
C SER A 20 15.37 11.11 -7.44
N GLN A 21 14.83 10.31 -8.38
CA GLN A 21 15.62 9.68 -9.46
C GLN A 21 16.47 10.69 -10.24
N ARG A 22 15.95 11.90 -10.48
CA ARG A 22 16.65 12.96 -11.22
C ARG A 22 17.84 13.49 -10.43
N ALA A 23 17.65 13.78 -9.14
CA ALA A 23 18.72 14.26 -8.27
C ALA A 23 19.85 13.22 -8.16
N PHE A 24 19.49 11.95 -7.92
CA PHE A 24 20.46 10.87 -7.83
C PHE A 24 21.24 10.67 -9.13
N CYS A 25 20.57 10.70 -10.29
CA CYS A 25 21.24 10.58 -11.58
C CYS A 25 22.18 11.77 -11.85
N GLN A 26 21.81 12.98 -11.42
CA GLN A 26 22.63 14.16 -11.58
C GLN A 26 23.91 14.08 -10.71
N GLU A 27 23.80 13.65 -9.45
CA GLU A 27 24.94 13.47 -8.54
C GLU A 27 25.90 12.38 -9.02
N GLN A 28 25.38 11.27 -9.55
CA GLN A 28 26.16 10.12 -10.01
C GLN A 28 26.61 10.22 -11.48
N GLY A 29 26.23 11.28 -12.20
CA GLY A 29 26.56 11.46 -13.62
C GLY A 29 25.91 10.41 -14.55
N LEU A 30 24.74 9.90 -14.17
CA LEU A 30 24.02 8.84 -14.88
C LEU A 30 22.97 9.40 -15.82
N LYS A 31 22.75 8.69 -16.93
CA LYS A 31 21.59 8.95 -17.80
C LYS A 31 20.32 8.44 -17.12
N VAL A 32 19.37 9.35 -16.89
CA VAL A 32 18.09 9.05 -16.23
C VAL A 32 17.35 7.88 -16.89
N SER A 33 17.30 7.83 -18.23
CA SER A 33 16.62 6.76 -18.97
C SER A 33 17.24 5.38 -18.73
N GLN A 34 18.57 5.29 -18.67
CA GLN A 34 19.29 4.06 -18.38
C GLN A 34 19.03 3.62 -16.94
N PHE A 35 19.06 4.55 -15.99
CA PHE A 35 18.85 4.24 -14.58
C PHE A 35 17.42 3.78 -14.30
N ILE A 36 16.42 4.43 -14.91
CA ILE A 36 15.02 4.01 -14.84
C ILE A 36 14.85 2.57 -15.32
N TYR A 37 15.48 2.20 -16.43
CA TYR A 37 15.43 0.81 -16.91
C TYR A 37 15.92 -0.19 -15.85
N TRP A 38 17.03 0.10 -15.16
CA TRP A 38 17.55 -0.76 -14.11
C TRP A 38 16.63 -0.83 -12.88
N ILE A 39 16.03 0.29 -12.46
CA ILE A 39 15.02 0.28 -11.40
C ILE A 39 13.86 -0.65 -11.76
N HIS A 40 13.32 -0.54 -12.97
CA HIS A 40 12.22 -1.40 -13.42
C HIS A 40 12.63 -2.87 -13.49
N LYS A 41 13.83 -3.16 -14.00
CA LYS A 41 14.36 -4.52 -14.08
C LYS A 41 14.47 -5.15 -12.69
N VAL A 42 15.09 -4.44 -11.73
CA VAL A 42 15.25 -4.92 -10.34
C VAL A 42 13.90 -5.12 -9.67
N ARG A 43 12.95 -4.19 -9.83
CA ARG A 43 11.59 -4.33 -9.27
C ARG A 43 10.86 -5.53 -9.85
N LYS A 44 10.99 -5.75 -11.16
CA LYS A 44 10.36 -6.89 -11.84
C LYS A 44 10.96 -8.22 -11.40
N GLU A 45 12.26 -8.27 -11.12
CA GLU A 45 12.95 -9.46 -10.58
C GLU A 45 12.61 -9.70 -9.10
N LYS A 46 12.45 -8.63 -8.30
CA LYS A 46 12.00 -8.71 -6.90
C LYS A 46 10.52 -9.11 -6.77
N GLN A 47 9.69 -8.78 -7.76
CA GLN A 47 8.29 -9.19 -7.77
C GLN A 47 8.19 -10.68 -8.13
N PRO A 48 7.44 -11.48 -7.35
CA PRO A 48 7.09 -12.82 -7.80
C PRO A 48 6.41 -12.70 -9.17
N ALA A 49 6.76 -13.61 -10.10
CA ALA A 49 6.26 -13.60 -11.46
C ALA A 49 4.77 -13.27 -11.47
N SER A 50 4.39 -12.24 -12.24
CA SER A 50 3.03 -11.71 -12.38
C SER A 50 2.00 -12.82 -12.61
N GLY A 51 1.52 -13.40 -11.52
CA GLY A 51 0.36 -14.27 -11.45
C GLY A 51 -0.79 -13.52 -10.80
N PHE A 52 -1.96 -14.15 -10.77
CA PHE A 52 -3.13 -13.63 -10.09
C PHE A 52 -2.79 -13.16 -8.68
N MET A 53 -2.95 -11.86 -8.42
CA MET A 53 -2.85 -11.29 -7.08
C MET A 53 -4.14 -11.63 -6.34
N GLN A 54 -4.05 -12.51 -5.34
CA GLN A 54 -5.20 -12.84 -4.50
C GLN A 54 -5.62 -11.58 -3.73
N LEU A 55 -6.75 -11.00 -4.11
CA LEU A 55 -7.43 -10.01 -3.28
C LEU A 55 -8.03 -10.77 -2.10
N SER A 56 -7.39 -10.68 -0.93
CA SER A 56 -8.07 -11.05 0.31
C SER A 56 -9.19 -10.04 0.50
N ALA A 57 -10.42 -10.43 0.17
CA ALA A 57 -11.58 -9.72 0.67
C ALA A 57 -11.48 -9.79 2.19
N GLU A 58 -11.03 -8.71 2.82
CA GLU A 58 -11.20 -8.55 4.25
C GLU A 58 -12.67 -8.79 4.53
N ARG A 59 -12.94 -9.71 5.46
CA ARG A 59 -14.30 -10.10 5.84
C ARG A 59 -15.11 -8.83 5.96
N ALA A 60 -16.09 -8.62 5.07
CA ALA A 60 -16.88 -7.39 5.06
C ALA A 60 -17.35 -7.18 6.49
N ALA A 61 -16.85 -6.12 7.13
CA ALA A 61 -17.20 -5.84 8.51
C ALA A 61 -18.72 -5.66 8.51
N SER A 62 -19.41 -6.63 9.13
CA SER A 62 -20.85 -6.61 9.22
C SER A 62 -21.18 -5.53 10.23
N TYR A 63 -21.60 -4.37 9.75
CA TYR A 63 -22.09 -3.30 10.60
C TYR A 63 -23.61 -3.38 10.65
N LEU A 64 -24.16 -3.09 11.83
CA LEU A 64 -25.58 -2.88 12.03
C LEU A 64 -25.83 -1.37 12.11
N GLU A 65 -26.86 -0.91 11.41
CA GLU A 65 -27.27 0.49 11.36
C GLU A 65 -28.69 0.62 11.92
N VAL A 66 -28.86 1.52 12.89
CA VAL A 66 -30.16 1.86 13.51
C VAL A 66 -30.50 3.30 13.14
N ILE A 67 -31.67 3.51 12.55
CA ILE A 67 -32.17 4.83 12.13
C ILE A 67 -33.40 5.17 12.96
N TYR A 68 -33.33 6.26 13.73
CA TYR A 68 -34.43 6.74 14.56
C TYR A 68 -35.30 7.77 13.81
N PRO A 69 -36.60 7.91 14.16
CA PRO A 69 -37.50 8.88 13.53
C PRO A 69 -37.08 10.35 13.69
N ASN A 70 -36.27 10.66 14.72
CA ASN A 70 -35.69 11.99 14.96
C ASN A 70 -34.44 12.26 14.09
N GLY A 71 -34.07 11.33 13.19
CA GLY A 71 -32.93 11.48 12.28
C GLY A 71 -31.58 11.01 12.84
N VAL A 72 -31.53 10.52 14.09
CA VAL A 72 -30.31 9.95 14.66
C VAL A 72 -30.00 8.61 13.99
N GLN A 73 -28.74 8.42 13.61
CA GLN A 73 -28.24 7.18 13.00
C GLN A 73 -27.10 6.62 13.83
N VAL A 74 -27.19 5.35 14.21
CA VAL A 74 -26.16 4.65 15.00
C VAL A 74 -25.62 3.50 14.18
N ARG A 75 -24.30 3.51 13.96
CA ARG A 75 -23.58 2.43 13.27
C ARG A 75 -22.64 1.73 14.24
N VAL A 76 -22.73 0.42 14.29
CA VAL A 76 -22.08 -0.43 15.29
C VAL A 76 -21.65 -1.74 14.65
N ASP A 77 -20.55 -2.32 15.15
CA ASP A 77 -20.13 -3.65 14.70
C ASP A 77 -21.19 -4.69 15.10
N SER A 78 -21.56 -5.56 14.17
CA SER A 78 -22.55 -6.64 14.36
C SER A 78 -22.23 -7.60 15.51
N ARG A 79 -20.98 -7.64 15.98
CA ARG A 79 -20.57 -8.47 17.12
C ARG A 79 -21.16 -7.98 18.45
N ASP A 80 -21.59 -6.73 18.52
CA ASP A 80 -21.99 -6.07 19.77
C ASP A 80 -23.50 -5.78 19.86
N LEU A 81 -24.34 -6.74 19.44
CA LEU A 81 -25.82 -6.66 19.54
C LEU A 81 -26.34 -6.32 20.94
N ALA A 82 -25.63 -6.75 21.99
CA ALA A 82 -25.98 -6.45 23.39
C ALA A 82 -25.73 -4.97 23.80
N LEU A 83 -24.88 -4.26 23.07
CA LEU A 83 -24.71 -2.82 23.23
C LEU A 83 -25.84 -2.07 22.53
N VAL A 84 -26.22 -2.52 21.32
CA VAL A 84 -27.33 -1.96 20.54
C VAL A 84 -28.65 -2.05 21.31
N SER A 85 -28.94 -3.23 21.90
CA SER A 85 -30.16 -3.41 22.69
C SER A 85 -30.21 -2.48 23.91
N ARG A 86 -29.09 -2.24 24.59
CA ARG A 86 -29.02 -1.30 25.73
C ARG A 86 -29.26 0.14 25.30
N LEU A 87 -28.71 0.56 24.17
CA LEU A 87 -28.94 1.92 23.63
C LEU A 87 -30.40 2.14 23.24
N LEU A 88 -31.08 1.11 22.73
CA LEU A 88 -32.50 1.17 22.38
C LEU A 88 -33.44 1.27 23.59
N HIS A 89 -33.04 0.78 24.78
CA HIS A 89 -33.86 0.84 26.00
C HIS A 89 -33.65 2.12 26.83
N LEU A 90 -32.71 2.98 26.43
CA LEU A 90 -32.44 4.27 27.09
C LEU A 90 -33.29 5.43 26.55
N TYR A 91 -34.11 5.17 25.54
CA TYR A 91 -35.09 6.08 24.94
C TYR A 91 -36.50 5.52 25.15
#